data_AF-A0A2N6G5P7-F1
#
_entry.id   AF-A0A2N6G5P7-F1
#
_cell.length_a   1.000
_cell.length_b   1.000
_cell.length_c   1.000
_cell.angle_alpha   90.00
_cell.angle_beta   90.00
_cell.angle_gamma   90.00
#
_symmetry.space_group_name_H-M   'P 1'
#
loop_
_entity.id
_entity.type
_entity.pdbx_description
1 polymer ?
#
loop_
_entity_poly.entity_id
_entity_poly.type
_entity_poly.pdbx_seq_one_letter_code
_entity_poly.pdbx_strand_id
1 'polypeptide(L)' 'MLTYLIIFAIVGFIIAKVIKEPKKSFFIILCISIVSGFFYTPMWALVSFAEMALGYFVVYFTKD' A
#
# COMPACT_ATOMS: atom_id res chain seq x y z
N MET A 1 2.04 4.87 16.41
CA MET A 1 1.02 4.52 15.41
C MET A 1 1.20 5.28 14.09
N LEU A 2 1.34 6.62 14.10
CA LEU A 2 1.72 7.43 12.92
C LEU A 2 3.00 6.95 12.21
N THR A 3 3.96 6.36 12.93
CA THR A 3 5.18 5.79 12.35
C THR A 3 4.91 4.65 11.38
N TYR A 4 3.94 3.77 11.70
CA TYR A 4 3.57 2.67 10.80
C TYR A 4 2.87 3.21 9.55
N LEU A 5 2.07 4.28 9.70
CA LEU A 5 1.41 4.96 8.58
C LEU A 5 2.41 5.43 7.54
N ILE A 6 3.49 6.07 8.00
CA ILE A 6 4.55 6.57 7.13
C ILE A 6 5.27 5.40 6.45
N ILE A 7 5.53 4.29 7.17
CA ILE A 7 6.19 3.12 6.61
C ILE A 7 5.34 2.46 5.52
N PHE A 8 4.05 2.20 5.78
CA PHE A 8 3.16 1.58 4.79
C PHE A 8 2.89 2.49 3.59
N ALA A 9 2.81 3.80 3.78
CA ALA A 9 2.72 4.76 2.68
C ALA A 9 3.98 4.76 1.81
N ILE A 10 5.17 4.74 2.42
CA ILE A 10 6.45 4.64 1.69
C ILE A 10 6.55 3.30 0.94
N VAL A 11 6.11 2.20 1.56
CA VAL A 11 6.09 0.88 0.91
C VAL A 11 5.16 0.90 -0.30
N GLY A 12 3.94 1.44 -0.17
CA GLY A 12 3.01 1.62 -1.28
C GLY A 12 3.60 2.48 -2.41
N PHE A 13 4.29 3.55 -2.05
CA PHE A 13 4.99 4.42 -2.98
C PHE A 13 6.12 3.68 -3.72
N ILE A 14 6.94 2.90 -3.02
CA ILE A 14 8.02 2.11 -3.63
C ILE A 14 7.45 1.07 -4.57
N ILE A 15 6.42 0.34 -4.17
CA ILE A 15 5.75 -0.67 -4.99
C ILE A 15 5.22 -0.03 -6.28
N ALA A 16 4.51 1.10 -6.17
CA ALA A 16 3.98 1.82 -7.32
C ALA A 16 5.06 2.47 -8.20
N LYS A 17 6.20 2.83 -7.62
CA LYS A 17 7.33 3.40 -8.36
C LYS A 17 8.06 2.33 -9.17
N VAL A 18 8.31 1.16 -8.57
CA VAL A 18 9.01 0.02 -9.18
C VAL A 18 8.13 -0.67 -10.21
N ILE A 19 6.85 -0.87 -9.91
CA ILE A 19 5.92 -1.58 -10.79
C ILE A 19 5.06 -0.57 -11.54
N LYS A 20 5.38 -0.39 -12.82
CA LYS A 20 4.62 0.49 -13.74
C LYS A 20 3.24 -0.06 -14.10
N GLU A 21 3.01 -1.37 -13.95
CA GLU A 21 1.72 -1.99 -14.23
C GLU A 21 0.73 -1.77 -13.07
N PRO A 22 -0.36 -1.01 -13.28
CA PRO A 22 -1.30 -0.67 -12.20
C PRO A 22 -1.98 -1.91 -11.60
N LYS A 23 -2.31 -2.89 -12.45
CA LYS A 23 -2.95 -4.15 -12.02
C LYS A 23 -2.04 -4.98 -11.10
N LYS A 24 -0.74 -5.07 -11.42
CA LYS A 24 0.23 -5.81 -10.61
C LYS A 24 0.50 -5.11 -9.28
N SER A 25 0.65 -3.77 -9.30
CA SER A 25 0.84 -2.98 -8.08
C SER A 25 -0.34 -3.12 -7.12
N PHE A 26 -1.56 -3.01 -7.63
CA PHE A 26 -2.77 -3.15 -6.80
C PHE A 26 -2.89 -4.56 -6.21
N PHE A 27 -2.58 -5.59 -6.99
CA PHE A 27 -2.61 -6.98 -6.52
C PHE A 27 -1.63 -7.22 -5.37
N ILE A 28 -0.43 -6.65 -5.43
CA ILE A 28 0.58 -6.77 -4.37
C ILE A 28 0.12 -6.05 -3.09
N ILE A 29 -0.43 -4.85 -3.22
CA ILE A 29 -0.97 -4.10 -2.07
C ILE A 29 -2.08 -4.90 -1.38
N LEU A 30 -2.94 -5.55 -2.17
CA LEU A 30 -4.03 -6.37 -1.69
C LEU A 30 -3.52 -7.63 -0.97
N CYS A 31 -2.51 -8.31 -1.52
CA CYS A 31 -1.85 -9.44 -0.84
C CYS A 31 -1.21 -9.02 0.49
N ILE A 32 -0.50 -7.89 0.53
CA ILE A 32 0.17 -7.41 1.76
C ILE A 32 -0.88 -7.06 2.83
N SER A 33 -1.99 -6.44 2.42
CA SER A 33 -3.10 -6.11 3.32
C SER A 33 -3.74 -7.37 3.92
N ILE A 34 -4.02 -8.40 3.10
CA ILE A 34 -4.58 -9.67 3.59
C ILE A 34 -3.62 -10.35 4.58
N VAL A 35 -2.33 -10.42 4.25
CA VAL A 35 -1.32 -11.01 5.14
C VAL A 35 -1.24 -10.23 6.45
N SER A 36 -1.22 -8.90 6.40
CA SER A 36 -1.21 -8.07 7.61
C SER A 36 -2.47 -8.27 8.47
N GLY A 37 -3.64 -8.39 7.84
CA GLY A 37 -4.91 -8.67 8.52
C GLY A 37 -4.96 -10.01 9.23
N PHE A 38 -4.30 -11.03 8.67
CA PHE A 38 -4.27 -12.37 9.24
C PHE A 38 -3.39 -12.46 10.49
N PHE A 39 -2.26 -11.74 10.52
CA PHE A 39 -1.31 -11.80 11.65
C PHE A 39 -1.65 -10.87 12.82
N TYR A 40 -2.33 -9.74 12.57
CA TYR A 40 -2.57 -8.73 13.60
C TYR A 40 -4.06 -8.61 13.95
N THR A 41 -4.85 -7.99 13.07
CA THR A 41 -6.28 -7.71 13.29
C THR A 41 -6.89 -7.23 11.97
N PRO A 42 -8.15 -7.55 11.63
CA PRO A 42 -8.77 -7.11 10.37
C PRO A 42 -8.80 -5.58 10.19
N MET A 43 -8.83 -4.81 11.29
CA MET A 43 -8.74 -3.35 11.24
C MET A 43 -7.40 -2.87 10.68
N TRP A 44 -6.30 -3.56 10.99
CA TRP A 44 -4.96 -3.23 10.48
C TRP A 44 -4.80 -3.54 8.99
N ALA A 45 -5.51 -4.54 8.48
CA ALA A 45 -5.56 -4.84 7.05
C ALA A 45 -6.08 -3.63 6.26
N LEU A 46 -7.20 -3.07 6.72
CA LEU A 46 -7.88 -1.92 6.12
C LEU A 46 -7.02 -0.66 6.17
N VAL A 47 -6.39 -0.39 7.32
CA VAL A 47 -5.50 0.77 7.48
C VAL A 47 -4.29 0.65 6.56
N SER A 48 -3.59 -0.50 6.58
CA SER A 48 -2.42 -0.72 5.73
C SER A 48 -2.77 -0.66 4.23
N PHE A 49 -3.95 -1.13 3.85
CA PHE A 49 -4.47 -1.02 2.49
C PHE A 49 -4.67 0.44 2.08
N ALA A 50 -5.34 1.23 2.92
CA ALA A 50 -5.59 2.65 2.65
C ALA A 50 -4.27 3.43 2.52
N GLU A 51 -3.30 3.17 3.40
CA GLU A 51 -1.98 3.82 3.40
C GLU A 51 -1.15 3.47 2.16
N MET A 52 -1.11 2.18 1.80
CA MET A 52 -0.42 1.74 0.58
C MET A 52 -1.12 2.25 -0.69
N ALA A 53 -2.46 2.29 -0.70
CA ALA A 53 -3.22 2.87 -1.81
C ALA A 53 -2.96 4.38 -1.96
N LEU A 54 -2.82 5.10 -0.84
CA LEU A 54 -2.44 6.52 -0.84
C LEU A 54 -1.06 6.72 -1.49
N GLY A 55 -0.06 5.92 -1.08
CA GLY A 55 1.27 5.93 -1.70
C GLY A 55 1.24 5.59 -3.19
N TYR A 56 0.37 4.65 -3.59
CA TYR A 56 0.15 4.29 -4.99
C TYR A 56 -0.46 5.45 -5.80
N PHE A 57 -1.51 6.10 -5.29
CA PHE A 57 -2.16 7.21 -5.97
C PHE A 57 -1.23 8.41 -6.11
N VAL A 58 -0.42 8.73 -5.10
CA VAL A 58 0.58 9.80 -5.19
C VAL A 58 1.54 9.56 -6.35
N VAL A 59 2.05 8.34 -6.53
CA VAL A 59 2.93 8.01 -7.68
C VAL A 59 2.18 8.08 -9.00
N TYR A 60 0.94 7.60 -9.03
CA TYR A 60 0.13 7.59 -10.24
C TYR A 60 -0.15 9.02 -10.73
N PHE A 61 -0.63 9.91 -9.86
CA PHE A 61 -0.91 11.32 -10.19
C PHE A 61 0.35 12.16 -10.44
N THR A 62 1.52 11.76 -9.93
CA THR A 62 2.79 12.49 -10.16
C THR A 62 3.53 12.03 -11.43
N LYS A 63 3.14 10.88 -12.00
CA LYS A 63 3.74 10.36 -13.25
C LYS A 63 3.02 10.82 -14.52
N ASP A 64 1.90 11.53 -14.40
CA ASP A 64 1.19 12.22 -15.48
C ASP A 64 1.79 13.61 -15.74
#